data_AF-A0A9E1JJ77-F1
#
_entry.id   AF-A0A9E1JJ77-F1
#
_cell.length_a   1.000
_cell.length_b   1.000
_cell.length_c   1.000
_cell.angle_alpha   90.00
_cell.angle_beta   90.00
_cell.angle_gamma   90.00
#
_symmetry.space_group_name_H-M   'P 1'
#
loop_
_entity.id
_entity.type
_entity.pdbx_description
1 polymer ?
#
loop_
_entity_poly.entity_id
_entity_poly.type
_entity_poly.pdbx_seq_one_letter_code
_entity_poly.pdbx_strand_id
1 'polypeptide(L)'
;MKKNNPVYKTIGILIILSVIMGSTLTINAKENIKTIAILPFKINAQEKLIHIQKGIGHMLYSRLSWKNNVVVVPEENLAVHLSRINNTNDAKKINEISRVTNSNFVLAGAITKLAGSFSIDVQVYDIENKRYMAFFEQSQKSGDLINKTNRIAAAINKKIFNRTTLTWEKMNQEQKTDIQEQKRKNPEYMMKNSGWQDTEKSPGWKIWKYLF
;
A
#
# COMPACT_ATOMS: atom_id res chain seq x y z
N MET A 1 -42.61 43.90 52.23
CA MET A 1 -42.83 43.55 50.80
C MET A 1 -41.53 43.03 50.20
N LYS A 2 -41.60 41.88 49.51
CA LYS A 2 -40.61 41.15 48.68
C LYS A 2 -39.12 41.11 49.11
N LYS A 3 -38.72 39.97 49.69
CA LYS A 3 -37.33 39.53 49.87
C LYS A 3 -36.80 39.00 48.53
N ASN A 4 -35.91 39.75 47.89
CA ASN A 4 -35.27 39.36 46.63
C ASN A 4 -34.16 38.33 46.91
N ASN A 5 -34.46 37.04 46.82
CA ASN A 5 -33.48 35.97 47.00
C ASN A 5 -32.62 35.82 45.72
N PRO A 6 -31.29 36.03 45.74
CA PRO A 6 -30.45 36.00 44.53
C PRO A 6 -30.33 34.59 43.89
N VAL A 7 -30.81 33.56 44.60
CA VAL A 7 -30.68 32.14 44.24
C VAL A 7 -31.41 31.78 42.93
N TYR A 8 -32.55 32.40 42.62
CA TYR A 8 -33.25 32.14 41.35
C TYR A 8 -32.53 32.75 40.14
N LYS A 9 -31.72 33.81 40.35
CA LYS A 9 -30.95 34.49 39.30
C LYS A 9 -29.71 33.67 38.92
N THR A 10 -29.06 33.03 39.88
CA THR A 10 -27.91 32.14 39.66
C THR A 10 -28.32 30.78 39.08
N ILE A 11 -29.47 30.23 39.48
CA ILE A 11 -30.01 28.99 38.91
C ILE A 11 -30.42 29.19 37.44
N GLY A 12 -31.03 30.34 37.11
CA GLY A 12 -31.37 30.67 35.72
C GLY A 12 -30.16 30.78 34.80
N ILE A 13 -29.03 31.31 35.29
CA ILE A 13 -27.78 31.43 34.53
C ILE A 13 -27.12 30.05 34.30
N LEU A 14 -27.17 29.15 35.29
CA LEU A 14 -26.62 27.80 35.16
C LEU A 14 -27.42 26.92 34.17
N ILE A 15 -28.74 27.13 34.06
CA ILE A 15 -29.57 26.41 33.08
C ILE A 15 -29.36 26.95 31.67
N ILE A 16 -29.09 28.24 31.49
CA ILE A 16 -28.80 28.83 30.16
C ILE A 16 -27.40 28.44 29.68
N LEU A 17 -26.43 28.26 30.59
CA LEU A 17 -25.07 27.84 30.22
C LEU A 17 -24.99 26.35 29.83
N SER A 18 -25.86 25.49 30.38
CA SER A 18 -25.87 24.05 30.04
C SER A 18 -26.48 23.75 28.66
N VAL A 19 -27.30 24.65 28.11
CA VAL A 19 -27.92 24.48 26.78
C VAL A 19 -26.97 24.81 25.62
N ILE A 20 -25.90 25.57 25.86
CA ILE A 20 -24.93 25.96 24.82
C ILE A 20 -23.86 24.85 24.58
N MET A 21 -23.64 23.97 25.56
CA MET A 21 -22.59 22.92 25.50
C MET A 21 -23.02 21.64 24.74
N GLY A 22 -24.26 21.55 24.27
CA GLY A 22 -24.83 20.33 23.67
C GLY A 22 -24.61 20.15 22.15
N SER A 23 -23.90 21.07 21.49
CA SER A 23 -23.64 20.97 20.05
C SER A 23 -22.35 20.18 19.79
N THR A 24 -22.41 18.86 19.94
CA THR A 24 -21.39 18.00 19.35
C THR A 24 -21.48 18.09 17.83
N LEU A 25 -20.48 18.73 17.22
CA LEU A 25 -20.27 18.67 15.77
C LEU A 25 -20.10 17.20 15.38
N THR A 26 -21.15 16.59 14.83
CA THR A 26 -21.03 15.32 14.13
C THR A 26 -20.28 15.60 12.82
N ILE A 27 -18.95 15.45 12.89
CA ILE A 27 -18.12 15.36 11.68
C ILE A 27 -18.48 14.04 11.03
N ASN A 28 -19.50 14.03 10.18
CA ASN A 28 -19.70 12.97 9.21
C ASN A 28 -18.49 13.04 8.27
N ALA A 29 -17.45 12.26 8.58
CA ALA A 29 -16.39 11.95 7.64
C ALA A 29 -17.06 11.28 6.46
N LYS A 30 -17.38 12.07 5.42
CA LYS A 30 -17.84 11.56 4.14
C LYS A 30 -16.73 10.65 3.65
N GLU A 31 -16.91 9.33 3.80
CA GLU A 31 -15.97 8.34 3.29
C GLU A 31 -15.80 8.60 1.80
N ASN A 32 -14.69 9.27 1.46
CA ASN A 32 -14.41 9.66 0.09
C ASN A 32 -13.96 8.39 -0.61
N ILE A 33 -14.87 7.81 -1.39
CA ILE A 33 -14.63 6.61 -2.20
C ILE A 33 -13.34 6.83 -3.01
N LYS A 34 -12.32 6.04 -2.73
CA LYS A 34 -11.03 6.14 -3.40
C LYS A 34 -11.10 5.42 -4.75
N THR A 35 -10.54 6.03 -5.79
CA THR A 35 -10.49 5.43 -7.13
C THR A 35 -9.06 5.07 -7.48
N ILE A 36 -8.84 3.87 -8.03
CA ILE A 36 -7.53 3.38 -8.45
C ILE A 36 -7.55 2.87 -9.90
N ALA A 37 -6.62 3.35 -10.72
CA ALA A 37 -6.39 2.83 -12.07
C ALA A 37 -5.25 1.81 -12.07
N ILE A 38 -5.44 0.66 -12.71
CA ILE A 38 -4.43 -0.41 -12.82
C ILE A 38 -3.88 -0.44 -14.24
N LEU A 39 -2.65 0.02 -14.44
CA LEU A 39 -2.00 -0.03 -15.75
C LEU A 39 -1.68 -1.48 -16.17
N PRO A 40 -1.69 -1.77 -17.48
CA PRO A 40 -1.21 -3.05 -17.99
C PRO A 40 0.22 -3.33 -17.52
N PHE A 41 0.45 -4.52 -16.96
CA PHE A 41 1.73 -4.90 -16.39
C PHE A 41 2.81 -5.04 -17.47
N LYS A 42 4.01 -4.52 -17.22
CA LYS A 42 5.18 -4.79 -18.08
C LYS A 42 5.59 -6.25 -17.90
N ILE A 43 5.98 -6.94 -18.97
CA ILE A 43 6.47 -8.33 -18.90
C ILE A 43 7.93 -8.37 -19.29
N ASN A 44 8.77 -8.86 -18.39
CA ASN A 44 10.20 -9.09 -18.60
C ASN A 44 10.45 -10.61 -18.57
N ALA A 45 10.27 -11.27 -19.71
CA ALA A 45 10.47 -12.70 -19.86
C ALA A 45 10.88 -13.03 -21.29
N GLN A 46 11.54 -14.19 -21.49
CA GLN A 46 11.87 -14.68 -22.84
C GLN A 46 10.61 -15.05 -23.63
N GLU A 47 9.57 -15.53 -22.95
CA GLU A 47 8.30 -15.93 -23.54
C GLU A 47 7.21 -14.84 -23.37
N LYS A 48 6.22 -14.84 -24.26
CA LYS A 48 5.06 -13.95 -24.15
C LYS A 48 4.11 -14.46 -23.06
N LEU A 49 4.01 -13.73 -21.95
CA LEU A 49 3.16 -14.07 -20.80
C LEU A 49 1.85 -13.28 -20.76
N ILE A 50 1.15 -13.16 -21.89
CA ILE A 50 -0.06 -12.31 -22.01
C ILE A 50 -1.18 -12.80 -21.09
N HIS A 51 -1.39 -14.12 -20.99
CA HIS A 51 -2.41 -14.69 -20.10
C HIS A 51 -2.14 -14.36 -18.63
N ILE A 52 -0.87 -14.40 -18.23
CA ILE A 52 -0.42 -14.04 -16.89
C ILE A 52 -0.61 -12.55 -16.64
N GLN A 53 -0.22 -11.70 -17.59
CA GLN A 53 -0.41 -10.25 -17.54
C GLN A 53 -1.87 -9.89 -17.27
N LYS A 54 -2.80 -10.45 -18.06
CA LYS A 54 -4.25 -10.24 -17.90
C LYS A 54 -4.76 -10.82 -16.59
N GLY A 55 -4.34 -12.04 -16.25
CA GLY A 55 -4.72 -12.71 -15.01
C GLY A 55 -4.38 -11.89 -13.78
N ILE A 56 -3.16 -11.36 -13.66
CA ILE A 56 -2.77 -10.50 -12.54
C ILE A 56 -3.59 -9.21 -12.51
N GLY A 57 -3.81 -8.58 -13.66
CA GLY A 57 -4.65 -7.38 -13.77
C GLY A 57 -6.06 -7.61 -13.21
N HIS A 58 -6.74 -8.67 -13.65
CA HIS A 58 -8.08 -9.05 -13.19
C HIS A 58 -8.10 -9.45 -11.71
N MET A 59 -7.07 -10.16 -11.27
CA MET A 59 -6.91 -10.54 -9.88
C MET A 59 -6.78 -9.33 -8.96
N LEU A 60 -5.99 -8.32 -9.34
CA LEU A 60 -5.85 -7.08 -8.59
C LEU A 60 -7.13 -6.24 -8.65
N TYR A 61 -7.78 -6.17 -9.81
CA TYR A 61 -9.08 -5.50 -9.95
C TYR A 61 -10.09 -6.03 -8.93
N SER A 62 -10.27 -7.35 -8.89
CA SER A 62 -11.20 -8.00 -7.96
C SER A 62 -10.82 -7.80 -6.49
N ARG A 63 -9.54 -7.95 -6.14
CA ARG A 63 -9.07 -7.90 -4.73
C ARG A 63 -8.99 -6.50 -4.16
N LEU A 64 -8.76 -5.49 -4.99
CA LEU A 64 -8.70 -4.08 -4.57
C LEU A 64 -10.08 -3.44 -4.56
N SER A 65 -11.03 -3.96 -5.34
CA SER A 65 -12.42 -3.53 -5.28
C SER A 65 -12.99 -3.71 -3.88
N TRP A 66 -13.54 -2.63 -3.34
CA TRP A 66 -14.15 -2.61 -2.02
C TRP A 66 -15.41 -1.77 -2.06
N LYS A 67 -16.56 -2.44 -1.90
CA LYS A 67 -17.88 -1.80 -1.98
C LYS A 67 -17.94 -0.56 -1.08
N ASN A 68 -18.43 0.55 -1.63
CA ASN A 68 -18.57 1.85 -0.96
C ASN A 68 -17.25 2.50 -0.48
N ASN A 69 -16.08 1.97 -0.83
CA ASN A 69 -14.80 2.43 -0.31
C ASN A 69 -13.73 2.61 -1.39
N VAL A 70 -13.58 1.62 -2.28
CA VAL A 70 -12.57 1.61 -3.35
C VAL A 70 -13.21 1.17 -4.67
N VAL A 71 -13.11 2.03 -5.68
CA VAL A 71 -13.50 1.74 -7.06
C VAL A 71 -12.24 1.54 -7.89
N VAL A 72 -12.15 0.39 -8.55
CA VAL A 72 -11.09 0.14 -9.53
C VAL A 72 -11.60 0.53 -10.90
N VAL A 73 -10.81 1.28 -11.65
CA VAL A 73 -11.15 1.66 -13.03
C VAL A 73 -11.21 0.40 -13.90
N PRO A 74 -12.33 0.15 -14.63
CA PRO A 74 -12.43 -0.98 -15.55
C PRO A 74 -11.38 -0.92 -16.67
N GLU A 75 -10.91 -2.10 -17.10
CA GLU A 75 -9.82 -2.24 -18.08
C GLU A 75 -10.19 -1.61 -19.43
N GLU A 76 -11.44 -1.77 -19.86
CA GLU A 76 -11.98 -1.23 -21.10
C GLU A 76 -11.94 0.29 -21.14
N ASN A 77 -12.30 0.95 -20.03
CA ASN A 77 -12.26 2.40 -19.92
C ASN A 77 -10.81 2.89 -19.97
N LEU A 78 -9.90 2.19 -19.29
CA LEU A 78 -8.49 2.53 -19.28
C LEU A 78 -7.82 2.34 -20.65
N ALA A 79 -8.17 1.29 -21.39
CA ALA A 79 -7.59 0.98 -22.70
C ALA A 79 -7.87 2.07 -23.75
N VAL A 80 -9.08 2.65 -23.75
CA VAL A 80 -9.45 3.76 -24.64
C VAL A 80 -8.56 4.96 -24.43
N HIS A 81 -8.22 5.27 -23.16
CA HIS A 81 -7.33 6.39 -22.85
C HIS A 81 -5.87 6.06 -23.15
N LEU A 82 -5.40 4.87 -22.79
CA LEU A 82 -4.02 4.46 -23.01
C LEU A 82 -3.61 4.46 -24.49
N SER A 83 -4.52 4.11 -25.40
CA SER A 83 -4.26 4.14 -26.86
C SER A 83 -4.05 5.55 -27.42
N ARG A 84 -4.48 6.59 -26.69
CA ARG A 84 -4.33 8.00 -27.09
C ARG A 84 -3.09 8.66 -26.48
N ILE A 85 -2.45 8.00 -25.51
CA ILE A 85 -1.28 8.53 -24.80
C ILE A 85 -0.01 8.03 -25.48
N ASN A 86 0.64 8.90 -26.26
CA ASN A 86 1.91 8.62 -26.92
C ASN A 86 3.14 8.94 -26.04
N ASN A 87 2.95 9.20 -24.75
CA ASN A 87 4.02 9.63 -23.86
C ASN A 87 4.88 8.44 -23.39
N THR A 88 6.18 8.50 -23.63
CA THR A 88 7.16 7.52 -23.16
C THR A 88 7.64 7.77 -21.73
N ASN A 89 7.33 8.94 -21.16
CA ASN A 89 7.67 9.27 -19.78
C ASN A 89 6.60 8.71 -18.82
N ASP A 90 7.01 7.77 -17.97
CA ASP A 90 6.13 7.08 -17.02
C ASP A 90 5.41 8.06 -16.07
N ALA A 91 6.06 9.11 -15.57
CA ALA A 91 5.44 10.08 -14.67
C ALA A 91 4.37 10.94 -15.35
N LYS A 92 4.63 11.38 -16.59
CA LYS A 92 3.63 12.11 -17.39
C LYS A 92 2.42 11.23 -17.72
N LYS A 93 2.68 9.97 -18.07
CA LYS A 93 1.63 8.98 -18.35
C LYS A 93 0.74 8.73 -17.13
N ILE A 94 1.34 8.59 -15.94
CA ILE A 94 0.60 8.43 -14.68
C ILE A 94 -0.33 9.63 -14.42
N ASN A 95 0.18 10.86 -14.56
CA ASN A 95 -0.62 12.08 -14.35
C ASN A 95 -1.75 12.24 -15.37
N GLU A 96 -1.50 11.88 -16.64
CA GLU A 96 -2.50 11.95 -17.69
C GLU A 96 -3.62 10.93 -17.46
N ILE A 97 -3.25 9.69 -17.12
CA ILE A 97 -4.21 8.63 -16.78
C ILE A 97 -5.04 9.02 -15.58
N SER A 98 -4.43 9.46 -14.48
CA SER A 98 -5.20 9.84 -13.29
C SER A 98 -6.21 10.95 -13.56
N ARG A 99 -5.88 11.91 -14.44
CA ARG A 99 -6.78 12.99 -14.82
C ARG A 99 -7.96 12.49 -15.64
N VAL A 100 -7.72 11.68 -16.67
CA VAL A 100 -8.80 11.19 -17.55
C VAL A 100 -9.69 10.15 -16.87
N THR A 101 -9.17 9.38 -15.92
CA THR A 101 -9.94 8.37 -15.16
C THR A 101 -10.38 8.86 -13.78
N ASN A 102 -10.16 10.14 -13.45
CA ASN A 102 -10.42 10.75 -12.14
C ASN A 102 -9.97 9.87 -10.95
N SER A 103 -8.79 9.26 -11.09
CA SER A 103 -8.28 8.29 -10.12
C SER A 103 -7.41 8.96 -9.06
N ASN A 104 -7.60 8.59 -7.79
CA ASN A 104 -6.77 9.04 -6.68
C ASN A 104 -5.42 8.30 -6.63
N PHE A 105 -5.40 7.09 -7.18
CA PHE A 105 -4.22 6.24 -7.24
C PHE A 105 -4.01 5.66 -8.64
N VAL A 106 -2.76 5.50 -9.03
CA VAL A 106 -2.38 4.77 -10.26
C VAL A 106 -1.40 3.67 -9.90
N LEU A 107 -1.74 2.44 -10.24
CA LEU A 107 -0.91 1.26 -10.04
C LEU A 107 -0.18 0.93 -11.34
N ALA A 108 1.15 0.89 -11.26
CA ALA A 108 2.03 0.38 -12.30
C ALA A 108 2.75 -0.86 -11.78
N GLY A 109 3.03 -1.83 -12.65
CA GLY A 109 3.76 -3.02 -12.23
C GLY A 109 4.48 -3.71 -13.38
N ALA A 110 5.41 -4.59 -12.99
CA ALA A 110 6.14 -5.45 -13.88
C ALA A 110 6.17 -6.88 -13.33
N ILE A 111 6.15 -7.86 -14.24
CA ILE A 111 6.35 -9.26 -13.93
C ILE A 111 7.64 -9.67 -14.62
N THR A 112 8.59 -10.18 -13.84
CA THR A 112 9.86 -10.68 -14.37
C THR A 112 9.91 -12.19 -14.20
N LYS A 113 10.21 -12.93 -15.25
CA LYS A 113 10.45 -14.39 -15.19
C LYS A 113 11.86 -14.69 -15.67
N LEU A 114 12.66 -15.31 -14.80
CA LEU A 114 14.05 -15.65 -15.08
C LEU A 114 14.39 -17.01 -14.48
N ALA A 115 14.95 -17.92 -15.29
CA ALA A 115 15.42 -19.24 -14.85
C ALA A 115 14.41 -20.03 -13.98
N GLY A 116 13.13 -20.02 -14.36
CA GLY A 116 12.06 -20.72 -13.63
C GLY A 116 11.50 -19.97 -12.41
N SER A 117 12.18 -18.92 -11.94
CA SER A 117 11.70 -18.02 -10.90
C SER A 117 10.88 -16.89 -11.49
N PHE A 118 10.03 -16.27 -10.67
CA PHE A 118 9.33 -15.04 -11.01
C PHE A 118 9.39 -14.00 -9.89
N SER A 119 9.26 -12.74 -10.28
CA SER A 119 8.98 -11.61 -9.40
C SER A 119 7.79 -10.80 -9.91
N ILE A 120 7.07 -10.20 -8.96
CA ILE A 120 6.05 -9.20 -9.22
C ILE A 120 6.47 -7.94 -8.49
N ASP A 121 6.73 -6.89 -9.26
CA ASP A 121 7.10 -5.57 -8.80
C ASP A 121 5.93 -4.61 -9.04
N VAL A 122 5.41 -3.97 -7.99
CA VAL A 122 4.28 -3.04 -8.08
C VAL A 122 4.61 -1.72 -7.41
N GLN A 123 4.24 -0.63 -8.07
CA GLN A 123 4.26 0.72 -7.52
C GLN A 123 2.87 1.33 -7.61
N VAL A 124 2.39 1.86 -6.50
CA VAL A 124 1.18 2.68 -6.45
C VAL A 124 1.58 4.13 -6.25
N TYR A 125 1.18 4.99 -7.18
CA TYR A 125 1.35 6.42 -7.08
C TYR A 125 0.09 7.07 -6.49
N ASP A 126 0.28 7.82 -5.42
CA ASP A 126 -0.73 8.63 -4.76
C ASP A 126 -0.73 10.03 -5.37
N ILE A 127 -1.84 10.38 -6.05
CA ILE A 127 -1.96 11.62 -6.82
C ILE A 127 -2.00 12.85 -5.92
N GLU A 128 -2.68 12.72 -4.78
CA GLU A 128 -2.87 13.81 -3.82
C GLU A 128 -1.57 14.13 -3.10
N ASN A 129 -0.89 13.10 -2.58
CA ASN A 129 0.34 13.27 -1.79
C ASN A 129 1.61 13.24 -2.64
N LYS A 130 1.51 13.01 -3.95
CA LYS A 130 2.62 12.91 -4.90
C LYS A 130 3.72 11.94 -4.45
N ARG A 131 3.31 10.76 -3.94
CA ARG A 131 4.22 9.76 -3.36
C ARG A 131 4.10 8.42 -4.07
N TYR A 132 5.20 7.69 -4.14
CA TYR A 132 5.23 6.29 -4.59
C TYR A 132 5.25 5.32 -3.41
N MET A 133 4.52 4.23 -3.53
CA MET A 133 4.54 3.11 -2.59
C MET A 133 4.84 1.83 -3.36
N ALA A 134 5.98 1.20 -3.06
CA ALA A 134 6.40 -0.04 -3.68
C ALA A 134 5.92 -1.27 -2.88
N PHE A 135 5.58 -2.32 -3.61
CA PHE A 135 5.18 -3.64 -3.13
C PHE A 135 5.85 -4.69 -4.01
N PHE A 136 6.38 -5.75 -3.39
CA PHE A 136 7.16 -6.76 -4.09
C PHE A 136 6.92 -8.15 -3.52
N GLU A 137 6.84 -9.14 -4.42
CA GLU A 137 6.81 -10.55 -4.08
C GLU A 137 7.58 -11.36 -5.13
N GLN A 138 8.28 -12.41 -4.68
CA GLN A 138 9.03 -13.31 -5.55
C GLN A 138 8.76 -14.77 -5.18
N SER A 139 8.86 -15.67 -6.16
CA SER A 139 8.89 -17.11 -5.91
C SER A 139 9.79 -17.84 -6.91
N GLN A 140 10.37 -18.95 -6.43
CA GLN A 140 11.13 -19.91 -7.21
C GLN A 140 10.23 -20.88 -8.00
N LYS A 141 8.92 -20.91 -7.71
CA LYS A 141 7.95 -21.83 -8.33
C LYS A 141 6.88 -21.04 -9.06
N SER A 142 6.79 -21.21 -10.37
CA SER A 142 5.77 -20.59 -11.24
C SER A 142 4.32 -20.69 -10.70
N GLY A 143 3.99 -21.80 -10.03
CA GLY A 143 2.65 -22.04 -9.45
C GLY A 143 2.25 -21.11 -8.30
N ASP A 144 3.19 -20.39 -7.70
CA ASP A 144 2.92 -19.50 -6.57
C ASP A 144 2.41 -18.13 -6.98
N LEU A 145 2.33 -17.83 -8.27
CA LEU A 145 1.97 -16.50 -8.78
C LEU A 145 0.65 -15.98 -8.22
N ILE A 146 -0.35 -16.87 -8.12
CA ILE A 146 -1.65 -16.54 -7.55
C ILE A 146 -1.51 -16.11 -6.09
N ASN A 147 -0.77 -16.88 -5.29
CA ASN A 147 -0.52 -16.61 -3.88
C ASN A 147 0.27 -15.30 -3.69
N LYS A 148 1.27 -15.05 -4.53
CA LYS A 148 2.05 -13.81 -4.50
C LYS A 148 1.22 -12.59 -4.89
N THR A 149 0.36 -12.72 -5.89
CA THR A 149 -0.60 -11.67 -6.25
C THR A 149 -1.59 -11.38 -5.12
N ASN A 150 -2.06 -12.41 -4.39
CA ASN A 150 -2.89 -12.24 -3.19
C ASN A 150 -2.17 -11.38 -2.14
N ARG A 151 -0.89 -11.67 -1.88
CA ARG A 151 -0.07 -10.96 -0.89
C ARG A 151 0.17 -9.50 -1.27
N ILE A 152 0.47 -9.22 -2.55
CA ILE A 152 0.55 -7.85 -3.07
C ILE A 152 -0.76 -7.10 -2.83
N ALA A 153 -1.90 -7.68 -3.22
CA ALA A 153 -3.20 -7.03 -3.04
C ALA A 153 -3.54 -6.79 -1.57
N ALA A 154 -3.19 -7.74 -0.69
CA ALA A 154 -3.40 -7.61 0.75
C ALA A 154 -2.55 -6.48 1.34
N ALA A 155 -1.28 -6.37 0.93
CA ALA A 155 -0.38 -5.30 1.35
C ALA A 155 -0.86 -3.92 0.87
N ILE A 156 -1.34 -3.82 -0.38
CA ILE A 156 -1.94 -2.59 -0.93
C ILE A 156 -3.19 -2.21 -0.13
N ASN A 157 -4.12 -3.16 0.06
CA ASN A 157 -5.34 -2.94 0.82
C ASN A 157 -5.05 -2.41 2.22
N LYS A 158 -4.07 -2.99 2.92
CA LYS A 158 -3.71 -2.52 4.25
C LYS A 158 -3.05 -1.15 4.21
N LYS A 159 -2.01 -0.98 3.39
CA LYS A 159 -1.17 0.21 3.42
C LYS A 159 -1.87 1.46 2.88
N ILE A 160 -2.70 1.31 1.86
CA ILE A 160 -3.34 2.43 1.14
C ILE A 160 -4.77 2.65 1.61
N PHE A 161 -5.54 1.59 1.76
CA PHE A 161 -6.98 1.68 2.06
C PHE A 161 -7.31 1.34 3.52
N ASN A 162 -6.29 1.07 4.35
CA ASN A 162 -6.43 0.60 5.73
C ASN A 162 -7.37 -0.63 5.90
N ARG A 163 -7.55 -1.41 4.82
CA ARG A 163 -8.38 -2.61 4.82
C ARG A 163 -7.57 -3.82 5.23
N THR A 164 -7.91 -4.40 6.38
CA THR A 164 -7.36 -5.70 6.78
C THR A 164 -8.05 -6.82 6.00
N THR A 165 -7.27 -7.77 5.49
CA THR A 165 -7.77 -8.94 4.76
C THR A 165 -7.24 -10.22 5.42
N LEU A 166 -7.90 -11.37 5.20
CA LEU A 166 -7.43 -12.66 5.72
C LEU A 166 -5.99 -12.98 5.28
N THR A 167 -5.63 -12.64 4.04
CA THR A 167 -4.26 -12.80 3.54
C THR A 167 -3.27 -11.92 4.30
N TRP A 168 -3.65 -10.67 4.64
CA TRP A 168 -2.80 -9.78 5.45
C TRP A 168 -2.57 -10.33 6.86
N GLU A 169 -3.60 -10.89 7.49
CA GLU A 169 -3.49 -11.50 8.81
C GLU A 169 -2.53 -12.68 8.79
N LYS A 170 -2.66 -13.58 7.79
CA LYS A 170 -1.73 -14.70 7.59
C LYS A 170 -0.29 -14.22 7.40
N MET A 171 -0.07 -13.22 6.54
CA MET A 171 1.27 -12.65 6.34
C MET A 171 1.86 -12.10 7.64
N ASN A 172 1.06 -11.42 8.47
CA ASN A 172 1.54 -10.91 9.75
C ASN A 172 1.83 -12.02 10.77
N GLN A 173 1.04 -13.10 10.74
CA GLN A 173 1.28 -14.27 11.56
C GLN A 173 2.59 -14.96 11.15
N GLU A 174 2.77 -15.23 9.85
CA GLU A 174 4.02 -15.76 9.27
C GLU A 174 5.22 -14.92 9.73
N GLN A 175 5.17 -13.60 9.55
CA GLN A 175 6.25 -12.69 9.97
C GLN A 175 6.52 -12.76 11.47
N LYS A 176 5.48 -12.81 12.32
CA LYS A 176 5.65 -12.91 13.78
C LYS A 176 6.31 -14.24 14.17
N THR A 177 5.87 -15.34 13.55
CA THR A 177 6.45 -16.66 13.79
C THR A 177 7.90 -16.70 13.34
N ASP A 178 8.22 -16.17 12.16
CA ASP A 178 9.60 -16.09 11.67
C ASP A 178 10.48 -15.28 12.64
N ILE A 179 10.02 -14.10 13.07
CA ILE A 179 10.75 -13.26 14.04
C ILE A 179 10.94 -14.01 15.37
N GLN A 180 9.92 -14.73 15.85
CA GLN A 180 10.03 -15.54 17.07
C GLN A 180 11.02 -16.70 16.90
N GLU A 181 11.03 -17.37 15.75
CA GLU A 181 11.97 -18.44 15.46
C GLU A 181 13.40 -17.90 15.40
N GLN A 182 13.63 -16.76 14.75
CA GLN A 182 14.94 -16.11 14.71
C GLN A 182 15.43 -15.72 16.12
N LYS A 183 14.55 -15.22 16.99
CA LYS A 183 14.89 -14.93 18.40
C LYS A 183 15.27 -16.18 19.21
N ARG A 184 14.75 -17.35 18.82
CA ARG A 184 15.06 -18.64 19.47
C ARG A 184 16.34 -19.29 18.94
N LYS A 185 16.86 -18.85 17.79
CA LYS A 185 18.13 -19.34 17.25
C LYS A 185 19.29 -18.76 18.05
N ASN A 186 20.29 -19.60 18.34
CA ASN A 186 21.50 -19.18 19.06
C ASN A 186 22.17 -18.00 18.31
N PRO A 187 22.50 -16.88 18.99
CA PRO A 187 23.15 -15.71 18.40
C PRO A 187 24.37 -16.01 17.51
N GLU A 188 25.09 -17.11 17.76
CA GLU A 188 26.23 -17.54 16.93
C GLU A 188 25.83 -17.83 15.47
N TYR A 189 24.61 -18.29 15.20
CA TYR A 189 24.12 -18.50 13.83
C TYR A 189 23.84 -17.19 13.09
N MET A 190 23.60 -16.08 13.81
CA MET A 190 23.42 -14.76 13.21
C MET A 190 24.75 -14.08 12.85
N MET A 191 25.87 -14.52 13.48
CA MET A 191 27.23 -14.00 13.21
C MET A 191 27.93 -14.73 12.05
N LYS A 192 27.47 -15.92 11.66
CA LYS A 192 27.99 -16.72 10.54
C LYS A 192 27.61 -16.20 9.15
N ASN A 193 27.23 -14.93 9.03
CA ASN A 193 27.03 -14.32 7.72
C ASN A 193 28.41 -14.03 7.11
N SER A 194 28.79 -14.79 6.09
CA SER A 194 30.13 -14.83 5.49
C SER A 194 30.61 -13.47 4.94
N GLY A 195 29.73 -12.49 4.76
CA GLY A 195 30.08 -11.11 4.40
C GLY A 195 30.82 -10.31 5.48
N TRP A 196 30.81 -10.77 6.74
CA TRP A 196 31.55 -10.13 7.85
C TRP A 196 32.85 -10.85 8.23
N GLN A 197 33.11 -12.01 7.65
CA GLN A 197 34.31 -12.81 7.93
C GLN A 197 35.49 -12.48 7.00
N ASP A 198 35.27 -11.67 5.95
CA ASP A 198 36.31 -11.17 5.04
C ASP A 198 36.83 -9.77 5.45
N THR A 199 36.95 -9.49 6.75
CA THR A 199 37.46 -8.19 7.25
C THR A 199 38.97 -8.04 7.10
N GLU A 200 39.72 -9.09 6.75
CA GLU A 200 41.16 -8.98 6.49
C GLU A 200 41.48 -8.26 5.16
N LYS A 201 40.53 -8.12 4.24
CA LYS A 201 40.76 -7.47 2.92
C LYS A 201 39.87 -6.27 2.62
N SER A 202 39.10 -5.75 3.58
CA SER A 202 38.29 -4.56 3.35
C SER A 202 39.06 -3.28 3.72
N PRO A 203 39.36 -2.37 2.77
CA PRO A 203 40.06 -1.11 3.04
C PRO A 203 39.29 -0.17 3.99
N GLY A 204 37.98 -0.40 4.17
CA GLY A 204 37.09 0.46 4.94
C GLY A 204 37.37 0.50 6.45
N TRP A 205 37.93 -0.56 7.04
CA TRP A 205 38.18 -0.58 8.50
C TRP A 205 39.32 0.35 8.93
N LYS A 206 40.31 0.60 8.06
CA LYS A 206 41.41 1.54 8.36
C LYS A 206 40.93 2.99 8.49
N ILE A 207 39.82 3.34 7.85
CA ILE A 207 39.28 4.71 7.82
C ILE A 207 38.65 5.08 9.17
N TRP A 208 38.07 4.11 9.88
CA TRP A 208 37.44 4.31 11.19
C TRP A 208 38.44 4.67 12.30
N LYS A 209 39.69 4.22 12.20
CA LYS A 209 40.75 4.51 13.19
C LYS A 209 41.25 5.96 13.16
N TYR A 210 40.93 6.71 12.11
CA TYR A 210 41.37 8.12 11.95
C TYR A 210 40.23 9.13 12.13
N LEU A 211 38.99 8.66 12.30
CA LEU A 211 37.81 9.51 12.45
C LEU A 211 37.27 9.54 13.89
N PHE A 212 37.86 8.75 14.79
CA PHE A 212 37.63 8.72 16.24
C PHE A 212 38.94 8.39 16.94
#